data_AF-A0AAW5N006-F1
#
_entry.id   AF-A0AAW5N006-F1
#
_cell.length_a   1.000
_cell.length_b   1.000
_cell.length_c   1.000
_cell.angle_alpha   90.00
_cell.angle_beta   90.00
_cell.angle_gamma   90.00
#
_symmetry.space_group_name_H-M   'P 1'
#
loop_
_entity.id
_entity.type
_entity.pdbx_description
1 polymer ?
#
loop_
_entity_poly.entity_id
_entity_poly.type
_entity_poly.pdbx_seq_one_letter_code
_entity_poly.pdbx_strand_id
1 'polypeptide(L)' 'PNGSGWFAQNLYLEAAQYVRQDIQAWTADYRVSWHQKVANGQTIETYAHIQDNGYRDKGTQGSQLGCVCVRWNIWTGET' A
#
# COMPACT_ATOMS: atom_id res chain seq x y z
N PRO A 1 -0.31 -21.19 -4.33
CA PRO A 1 1.13 -20.81 -4.18
C PRO A 1 2.00 -22.02 -3.75
N ASN A 2 2.80 -22.55 -4.68
CA ASN A 2 3.51 -23.84 -4.52
C ASN A 2 4.96 -23.72 -3.98
N GLY A 3 5.45 -22.50 -3.72
CA GLY A 3 6.79 -22.23 -3.17
C GLY A 3 6.79 -21.86 -1.68
N SER A 4 7.98 -21.61 -1.12
CA SER A 4 8.18 -21.17 0.27
C SER A 4 7.68 -19.75 0.56
N GLY A 5 7.41 -18.97 -0.48
CA GLY A 5 6.98 -17.59 -0.36
C GLY A 5 6.97 -16.87 -1.71
N TRP A 6 6.62 -15.59 -1.70
CA TRP A 6 6.69 -14.71 -2.87
C TRP A 6 6.92 -13.26 -2.46
N PHE A 7 7.52 -12.50 -3.38
CA PHE A 7 7.57 -11.04 -3.29
C PHE A 7 6.34 -10.44 -3.97
N ALA A 8 5.82 -9.36 -3.39
CA ALA A 8 4.76 -8.56 -4.01
C ALA A 8 5.06 -7.06 -3.87
N GLN A 9 4.70 -6.32 -4.92
CA GLN A 9 4.84 -4.87 -5.01
C GLN A 9 3.46 -4.29 -5.36
N ASN A 10 3.03 -3.28 -4.62
CA ASN A 10 1.75 -2.61 -4.85
C ASN A 10 2.00 -1.10 -4.98
N LEU A 11 1.45 -0.51 -6.03
CA LEU A 11 1.49 0.93 -6.27
C LEU A 11 0.05 1.42 -6.39
N TYR A 12 -0.34 2.33 -5.51
CA TYR A 12 -1.63 3.03 -5.54
C TYR A 12 -1.39 4.50 -5.86
N LEU A 13 -2.11 5.01 -6.85
CA LEU A 13 -2.04 6.41 -7.28
C LEU A 13 -3.45 6.96 -7.44
N GLU A 14 -3.69 8.11 -6.87
CA GLU A 14 -4.93 8.85 -6.99
C GLU A 14 -4.63 10.35 -7.15
N ALA A 15 -5.40 11.01 -8.02
CA ALA A 15 -5.37 12.45 -8.17
C ALA A 15 -6.78 12.97 -8.45
N ALA A 16 -7.14 14.09 -7.85
CA ALA A 16 -8.43 14.73 -8.00
C ALA A 16 -8.29 16.25 -8.19
N GLN A 17 -9.14 16.83 -9.04
CA GLN A 17 -9.26 18.27 -9.24
C GLN A 17 -10.72 18.69 -8.98
N TYR A 18 -10.91 19.56 -8.00
CA TYR A 18 -12.19 20.18 -7.68
C TYR A 18 -12.34 21.49 -8.46
N VAL A 19 -13.02 21.45 -9.60
CA VAL A 19 -13.13 22.58 -10.54
C VAL A 19 -13.78 23.83 -9.91
N ARG A 20 -14.78 23.66 -9.03
CA ARG A 20 -15.47 24.80 -8.41
C ARG A 20 -14.65 25.51 -7.34
N GLN A 21 -13.76 24.78 -6.68
CA GLN A 21 -12.98 25.28 -5.55
C GLN A 21 -11.52 25.58 -5.95
N ASP A 22 -11.13 25.20 -7.17
CA ASP A 22 -9.76 25.23 -7.68
C ASP A 22 -8.76 24.51 -6.76
N ILE A 23 -9.18 23.36 -6.24
CA ILE A 23 -8.38 22.53 -5.33
C ILE A 23 -7.89 21.30 -6.06
N GLN A 24 -6.61 20.95 -5.87
CA GLN A 24 -6.03 19.68 -6.30
C GLN A 24 -5.75 18.81 -5.08
N ALA A 25 -5.94 17.50 -5.20
CA ALA A 25 -5.52 16.53 -4.20
C ALA A 25 -4.84 15.36 -4.88
N TRP A 26 -3.87 14.75 -4.21
CA TRP A 26 -3.21 13.53 -4.68
C TRP A 26 -2.87 12.60 -3.53
N THR A 27 -2.72 11.32 -3.86
CA THR A 27 -2.20 10.28 -2.98
C THR A 27 -1.35 9.32 -3.80
N ALA A 28 -0.16 9.03 -3.32
CA ALA A 28 0.73 8.02 -3.86
C ALA A 28 1.19 7.09 -2.74
N ASP A 29 0.88 5.81 -2.83
CA ASP A 29 1.32 4.78 -1.88
C ASP A 29 2.08 3.70 -2.63
N TYR A 30 3.29 3.42 -2.18
CA TYR A 30 4.12 2.34 -2.71
C TYR A 30 4.51 1.37 -1.60
N ARG A 31 4.11 0.11 -1.76
CA ARG A 31 4.33 -0.97 -0.79
C ARG A 31 5.13 -2.11 -1.41
N VAL A 32 6.15 -2.55 -0.68
CA VAL A 32 6.90 -3.78 -0.96
C VAL A 32 6.64 -4.79 0.15
N SER A 33 6.51 -6.06 -0.21
CA SER A 33 6.13 -7.11 0.74
C SER A 33 6.79 -8.44 0.39
N TRP A 34 7.15 -9.20 1.43
CA TRP A 34 7.58 -10.59 1.34
C TRP A 34 6.60 -11.46 2.09
N HIS A 35 5.96 -12.38 1.38
CA HIS A 35 5.06 -13.38 1.94
C HIS A 35 5.83 -14.68 2.16
N GLN A 36 5.96 -15.11 3.40
CA GLN A 36 6.53 -16.40 3.76
C GLN A 36 5.42 -17.38 4.12
N LYS A 37 5.36 -18.53 3.43
CA LYS A 37 4.44 -19.61 3.76
C LYS A 37 4.89 -20.27 5.07
N VAL A 38 3.98 -20.34 6.03
CA VAL A 38 4.24 -20.95 7.36
C VAL A 38 3.45 -22.23 7.58
N ALA A 39 2.27 -22.33 6.97
CA ALA A 39 1.47 -23.53 6.93
C ALA A 39 0.62 -23.54 5.64
N ASN A 40 -0.09 -24.64 5.37
CA ASN A 40 -1.03 -24.63 4.25
C ASN A 40 -2.12 -23.57 4.47
N GLY A 41 -2.37 -22.74 3.45
CA GLY A 41 -3.29 -21.60 3.55
C GLY A 41 -2.87 -20.51 4.53
N GLN A 42 -1.60 -20.43 4.98
CA GLN A 42 -1.15 -19.39 5.90
C GLN A 42 0.21 -18.81 5.54
N THR A 43 0.31 -17.48 5.63
CA THR A 43 1.57 -16.76 5.38
C THR A 43 1.79 -15.65 6.40
N ILE A 44 3.04 -15.44 6.81
CA ILE A 44 3.48 -14.21 7.46
C ILE A 44 4.02 -13.28 6.37
N GLU A 45 3.55 -12.05 6.37
CA GLU A 45 3.93 -11.02 5.43
C GLU A 45 4.63 -9.88 6.16
N THR A 46 5.92 -9.68 5.88
CA THR A 46 6.61 -8.45 6.28
C THR A 46 6.53 -7.47 5.13
N TYR A 47 6.10 -6.25 5.39
CA TYR A 47 5.95 -5.22 4.37
C TYR A 47 6.43 -3.87 4.86
N ALA A 48 6.87 -3.05 3.91
CA ALA A 48 7.17 -1.65 4.11
C ALA A 48 6.40 -0.85 3.07
N HIS A 49 5.94 0.34 3.45
CA HIS A 49 5.34 1.25 2.50
C HIS A 49 5.71 2.70 2.79
N ILE A 50 5.69 3.49 1.73
CA ILE A 50 5.78 4.94 1.78
C ILE A 50 4.54 5.51 1.11
N GLN A 51 3.93 6.48 1.77
CA GLN A 51 2.73 7.16 1.32
C GLN A 51 2.99 8.67 1.31
N ASP A 52 2.69 9.32 0.19
CA ASP A 52 2.68 10.77 0.04
C ASP A 52 1.27 11.24 -0.31
N ASN A 53 0.73 12.11 0.51
CA ASN A 53 -0.58 12.72 0.31
C ASN A 53 -0.39 14.22 0.25
N GLY A 54 -1.12 14.88 -0.65
CA GLY A 54 -1.12 16.33 -0.66
C GLY A 54 -2.39 16.92 -1.22
N TYR A 55 -2.57 18.19 -0.88
CA TYR A 55 -3.61 19.03 -1.44
C TYR A 55 -3.05 20.42 -1.72
N ARG A 56 -3.59 21.06 -2.74
CA ARG A 56 -3.25 22.41 -3.15
C ARG A 56 -4.50 23.27 -3.15
N ASP A 57 -4.54 24.25 -2.26
CA ASP A 57 -5.55 25.33 -2.21
C ASP A 57 -4.81 26.63 -1.89
N LYS A 58 -4.44 27.39 -2.93
CA LYS A 58 -3.61 28.62 -2.88
C LYS A 58 -2.18 28.46 -2.31
N GLY A 59 -1.93 27.40 -1.54
CA GLY A 59 -0.63 26.89 -1.11
C GLY A 59 -0.63 25.36 -1.16
N THR A 60 0.55 24.77 -1.10
CA THR A 60 0.73 23.31 -1.11
C THR A 60 0.88 22.81 0.31
N GLN A 61 0.05 21.85 0.70
CA GLN A 61 0.21 21.10 1.95
C GLN A 61 0.27 19.62 1.65
N GLY A 62 1.06 18.89 2.42
CA GLY A 62 1.18 17.46 2.25
C GLY A 62 1.72 16.78 3.49
N SER A 63 1.57 15.47 3.50
CA SER A 63 2.09 14.59 4.52
C SER A 63 2.75 13.40 3.83
N GLN A 64 3.96 13.09 4.29
CA GLN A 64 4.66 11.87 3.92
C GLN A 64 4.75 10.97 5.14
N LEU A 65 4.32 9.73 4.97
CA LEU A 65 4.36 8.70 6.01
C LEU A 65 5.05 7.46 5.47
N GLY A 66 5.79 6.77 6.33
CA GLY A 66 6.37 5.49 6.01
C GLY A 66 6.35 4.58 7.21
N CYS A 67 6.05 3.30 7.00
CA CYS A 67 6.11 2.32 8.06
C CYS A 67 6.56 0.94 7.58
N VAL A 68 7.07 0.15 8.53
CA VAL A 68 7.39 -1.27 8.38
C VAL A 68 6.45 -2.02 9.30
N CYS A 69 5.84 -3.08 8.79
CA CYS A 69 4.80 -3.83 9.47
C CYS A 69 4.90 -5.33 9.16
N VAL A 70 4.25 -6.13 10.01
CA VAL A 70 4.10 -7.56 9.83
C VAL A 70 2.60 -7.89 9.86
N ARG A 71 2.15 -8.76 8.96
CA ARG A 71 0.76 -9.20 8.83
C ARG A 71 0.72 -10.73 8.75
N TRP A 72 -0.21 -11.35 9.46
CA TRP A 72 -0.52 -12.76 9.28
C TRP A 72 -1.75 -12.87 8.37
N ASN A 73 -1.59 -13.55 7.23
CA ASN A 73 -2.66 -13.83 6.29
C ASN A 73 -3.10 -15.29 6.40
N ILE A 74 -4.42 -15.50 6.45
CA ILE A 74 -5.08 -16.81 6.39
C ILE A 74 -5.90 -16.83 5.09
N TRP A 75 -5.61 -17.81 4.26
CA TRP A 75 -6.20 -18.00 2.93
C TRP A 75 -7.23 -19.12 3.00
N THR A 76 -8.43 -18.87 2.47
CA THR A 76 -9.51 -19.87 2.40
C THR A 76 -9.90 -20.09 0.94
N GLY A 77 -10.37 -21.29 0.60
CA GLY A 77 -10.73 -21.65 -0.78
C GLY A 77 -9.56 -22.03 -1.69
N GLU A 78 -8.35 -22.16 -1.16
CA GLU A 78 -7.24 -22.83 -1.87
C GLU A 78 -7.39 -24.36 -1.70
N THR A 79 -8.20 -24.99 -2.56
CA THR A 79 -8.22 -26.45 -2.76
C THR A 79 -7.66 -26.81 -4.12
#